data_AF-A0A193BVK8-F1
#
_entry.id   AF-A0A193BVK8-F1
#
_cell.length_a   1.000
_cell.length_b   1.000
_cell.length_c   1.000
_cell.angle_alpha   90.00
_cell.angle_beta   90.00
_cell.angle_gamma   90.00
#
_symmetry.space_group_name_H-M   'P 1'
#
loop_
_entity.id
_entity.type
_entity.pdbx_description
1 polymer ?
#
loop_
_entity_poly.entity_id
_entity_poly.type
_entity_poly.pdbx_seq_one_letter_code
_entity_poly.pdbx_strand_id
1 'polypeptide(L)'
;MTTLHALKHVVEHADRWGIPDHEIKQVTGSPGKLVFLLPDTSISLFARWAKNLDDRWITGLATGAVGRLRVTGQILSGHRVEITVLCDGDEMRRLGLVGNLSLGEVEQAARKAVAV
;
A
#
# COMPACT_ATOMS: atom_id res chain seq x y z
N MET A 1 15.20 6.82 18.29
CA MET A 1 15.22 6.09 17.00
C MET A 1 14.89 7.08 15.89
N THR A 2 15.71 7.19 14.84
CA THR A 2 15.55 8.19 13.77
C THR A 2 14.72 7.65 12.60
N THR A 3 14.09 8.54 11.82
CA THR A 3 13.35 8.18 10.58
C THR A 3 14.22 7.41 9.59
N LEU A 4 15.52 7.70 9.52
CA LEU A 4 16.50 7.01 8.68
C LEU A 4 16.64 5.52 9.08
N HIS A 5 16.69 5.23 10.38
CA HIS A 5 16.79 3.85 10.87
C HIS A 5 15.54 3.06 10.49
N ALA A 6 14.34 3.61 10.73
CA ALA A 6 13.10 2.96 10.36
C ALA A 6 12.99 2.72 8.84
N LEU A 7 13.47 3.67 8.02
CA LEU A 7 13.47 3.54 6.57
C LEU A 7 14.36 2.37 6.10
N LYS A 8 15.54 2.21 6.72
CA LYS A 8 16.43 1.07 6.42
C LYS A 8 15.73 -0.27 6.63
N HIS A 9 15.03 -0.45 7.76
CA HIS A 9 14.25 -1.66 8.03
C HIS A 9 13.17 -1.89 6.97
N VAL A 10 12.45 -0.85 6.55
CA VAL A 10 11.41 -1.01 5.52
C VAL A 10 12.01 -1.44 4.19
N VAL A 11 13.14 -0.86 3.77
CA VAL A 11 13.82 -1.25 2.53
C VAL A 11 14.31 -2.70 2.61
N GLU A 12 14.91 -3.11 3.73
CA GLU A 12 15.33 -4.50 3.96
C GLU A 12 14.15 -5.48 3.89
N HIS A 13 12.99 -5.09 4.40
CA HIS A 13 11.78 -5.91 4.31
C HIS A 13 11.19 -5.95 2.89
N ALA A 14 11.15 -4.82 2.19
CA ALA A 14 10.69 -4.76 0.80
C ALA A 14 11.51 -5.70 -0.09
N ASP A 15 12.84 -5.67 0.03
CA ASP A 15 13.75 -6.55 -0.70
C ASP A 15 13.48 -8.03 -0.41
N ARG A 16 13.31 -8.40 0.87
CA ARG A 16 12.95 -9.77 1.28
C ARG A 16 11.60 -10.24 0.71
N TRP A 17 10.67 -9.32 0.46
CA TRP A 17 9.37 -9.62 -0.15
C TRP A 17 9.40 -9.56 -1.69
N GLY A 18 10.59 -9.34 -2.27
CA GLY A 18 10.81 -9.15 -3.70
C GLY A 18 10.13 -7.90 -4.25
N ILE A 19 9.81 -6.92 -3.40
CA ILE A 19 9.18 -5.67 -3.79
C ILE A 19 10.29 -4.68 -4.20
N PRO A 20 10.34 -4.25 -5.46
CA PRO A 20 11.41 -3.38 -5.92
C PRO A 20 11.40 -2.03 -5.19
N ASP A 21 12.58 -1.60 -4.75
CA ASP A 21 12.83 -0.34 -4.03
C ASP A 21 12.52 0.92 -4.85
N HIS A 22 12.71 0.86 -6.17
CA HIS A 22 12.42 1.97 -7.10
C HIS A 22 10.92 2.28 -7.28
N GLU A 23 10.04 1.46 -6.70
CA GLU A 23 8.58 1.65 -6.75
C GLU A 23 8.05 2.43 -5.54
N ILE A 24 8.89 3.23 -4.87
CA ILE A 24 8.48 4.14 -3.80
C ILE A 24 8.68 5.58 -4.28
N LYS A 25 7.59 6.30 -4.56
CA LYS A 25 7.63 7.67 -5.09
C LYS A 25 7.91 8.72 -4.02
N GLN A 26 7.40 8.53 -2.81
CA GLN A 26 7.52 9.51 -1.75
C GLN A 26 7.54 8.83 -0.39
N VAL A 27 8.41 9.34 0.48
CA VAL A 27 8.51 8.94 1.88
C VAL A 27 8.29 10.17 2.75
N THR A 28 7.34 10.08 3.67
CA THR A 28 7.20 11.02 4.79
C THR A 28 7.23 10.22 6.08
N GLY A 29 7.76 10.80 7.16
CA GLY A 29 7.95 10.05 8.40
C GLY A 29 7.83 10.91 9.63
N SER A 30 7.27 10.30 10.68
CA SER A 30 7.31 10.78 12.06
C SER A 30 7.93 9.68 12.92
N PRO A 31 8.40 9.97 14.15
CA PRO A 31 8.85 8.93 15.06
C PRO A 31 7.77 7.85 15.21
N GLY A 32 8.05 6.63 14.76
CA GLY A 32 7.15 5.48 14.86
C GLY A 32 6.16 5.26 13.71
N LYS A 33 6.13 6.13 12.69
CA LYS A 33 5.30 5.93 11.48
C LYS A 33 6.01 6.39 10.21
N LEU A 34 6.07 5.50 9.23
CA LEU A 34 6.50 5.83 7.87
C LEU A 34 5.31 5.80 6.91
N VAL A 35 5.28 6.72 5.96
CA VAL A 35 4.24 6.84 4.95
C VAL A 35 4.89 6.74 3.58
N PHE A 36 4.39 5.81 2.78
CA PHE A 36 4.84 5.51 1.43
C PHE A 36 3.75 5.82 0.41
N LEU A 37 4.13 6.48 -0.67
CA LEU A 37 3.32 6.59 -1.87
C LEU A 37 3.90 5.69 -2.95
N LEU A 38 3.12 4.72 -3.42
CA LEU A 38 3.48 3.86 -4.54
C LEU A 38 3.17 4.53 -5.89
N PRO A 39 3.76 4.06 -7.00
CA PRO A 39 3.33 4.41 -8.33
C PRO A 39 1.83 4.24 -8.50
N ASP A 40 1.23 5.28 -9.06
CA ASP A 40 -0.17 5.36 -9.44
C ASP A 40 -0.58 4.08 -10.18
N THR A 41 -1.83 3.66 -9.95
CA THR A 41 -2.54 2.52 -10.55
C THR A 41 -2.02 1.12 -10.25
N SER A 42 -0.92 0.93 -9.51
CA SER A 42 -0.42 -0.41 -9.19
C SER A 42 -1.14 -1.08 -8.01
N ILE A 43 -2.37 -1.55 -8.24
CA ILE A 43 -3.17 -2.33 -7.27
C ILE A 43 -2.44 -3.63 -6.89
N SER A 44 -1.75 -4.26 -7.84
CA SER A 44 -0.95 -5.47 -7.60
C SER A 44 0.21 -5.23 -6.64
N LEU A 45 0.96 -4.13 -6.80
CA LEU A 45 2.02 -3.77 -5.87
C LEU A 45 1.47 -3.45 -4.48
N PHE A 46 0.36 -2.72 -4.43
CA PHE A 46 -0.32 -2.45 -3.17
C PHE A 46 -0.73 -3.75 -2.45
N ALA A 47 -1.28 -4.73 -3.17
CA ALA A 47 -1.66 -6.02 -2.62
C ALA A 47 -0.45 -6.78 -2.05
N ARG A 48 0.71 -6.75 -2.75
CA ARG A 48 1.95 -7.37 -2.29
C ARG A 48 2.44 -6.75 -0.99
N TRP A 49 2.42 -5.43 -0.89
CA TRP A 49 2.73 -4.75 0.37
C TRP A 49 1.77 -5.14 1.49
N ALA A 50 0.46 -4.99 1.26
CA ALA A 50 -0.57 -5.28 2.25
C ALA A 50 -0.50 -6.73 2.77
N LYS A 51 -0.15 -7.70 1.91
CA LYS A 51 0.02 -9.11 2.29
C LYS A 51 1.11 -9.34 3.34
N ASN A 52 2.16 -8.52 3.33
CA ASN A 52 3.31 -8.69 4.22
C ASN A 52 3.24 -7.85 5.49
N LEU A 53 2.12 -7.16 5.73
CA LEU A 53 1.90 -6.36 6.93
C LEU A 53 1.06 -7.10 7.97
N ASP A 54 1.54 -7.04 9.20
CA ASP A 54 0.81 -7.45 10.41
C ASP A 54 -0.15 -6.34 10.87
N ASP A 55 -1.21 -6.72 11.59
CA ASP A 55 -2.24 -5.81 12.12
C ASP A 55 -2.76 -4.79 11.09
N ARG A 56 -2.90 -5.24 9.85
CA ARG A 56 -3.20 -4.37 8.72
C ARG A 56 -4.65 -3.88 8.73
N TRP A 57 -4.82 -2.62 8.34
CA TRP A 57 -6.10 -1.99 8.09
C TRP A 57 -6.09 -1.38 6.69
N ILE A 58 -7.00 -1.83 5.82
CA ILE A 58 -7.06 -1.42 4.41
C ILE A 58 -8.32 -0.58 4.19
N THR A 59 -8.16 0.57 3.56
CA THR A 59 -9.28 1.45 3.19
C THR A 59 -9.15 1.95 1.75
N GLY A 60 -10.30 2.04 1.07
CA GLY A 60 -10.44 2.65 -0.23
C GLY A 60 -11.30 3.90 -0.17
N LEU A 61 -10.91 4.94 -0.89
CA LEU A 61 -11.68 6.19 -1.04
C LEU A 61 -11.70 6.59 -2.50
N ALA A 62 -12.86 6.90 -3.05
CA ALA A 62 -13.02 7.41 -4.42
C ALA A 62 -13.80 8.72 -4.41
N THR A 63 -13.12 9.84 -4.68
CA THR A 63 -13.70 11.19 -4.75
C THR A 63 -13.56 11.74 -6.17
N GLY A 64 -14.66 11.80 -6.92
CA GLY A 64 -14.61 12.14 -8.35
C GLY A 64 -13.75 11.14 -9.12
N ALA A 65 -12.85 11.65 -9.98
CA ALA A 65 -11.89 10.86 -10.76
C ALA A 65 -10.67 10.38 -9.95
N VAL A 66 -10.53 10.79 -8.69
CA VAL A 66 -9.37 10.41 -7.86
C VAL A 66 -9.76 9.31 -6.89
N GLY A 67 -9.10 8.17 -7.03
CA GLY A 67 -9.13 7.03 -6.12
C GLY A 67 -7.88 6.99 -5.23
N ARG A 68 -8.04 6.55 -3.98
CA ARG A 68 -6.95 6.31 -3.03
C ARG A 68 -7.18 4.98 -2.32
N LEU A 69 -6.24 4.07 -2.45
CA LEU A 69 -6.22 2.82 -1.70
C LEU A 69 -5.07 2.88 -0.69
N ARG A 70 -5.37 2.64 0.58
CA ARG A 70 -4.45 2.79 1.71
C ARG A 70 -4.41 1.53 2.54
N VAL A 71 -3.22 1.13 2.98
CA VAL A 71 -3.03 0.15 4.05
C VAL A 71 -2.16 0.75 5.14
N THR A 72 -2.57 0.57 6.40
CA THR A 72 -1.70 0.80 7.56
C THR A 72 -1.42 -0.53 8.22
N GLY A 73 -0.18 -0.86 8.56
CA GLY A 73 0.17 -2.09 9.27
C GLY A 73 1.58 -2.05 9.83
N GLN A 74 2.04 -3.19 10.35
CA GLN A 74 3.38 -3.33 10.92
C GLN A 74 4.26 -4.21 10.04
N ILE A 75 5.53 -3.84 9.90
CA ILE A 75 6.55 -4.75 9.38
C ILE A 75 7.11 -5.59 10.53
N LEU A 76 7.81 -6.70 10.23
CA LEU A 76 8.28 -7.65 11.25
C LEU A 76 9.22 -7.02 12.30
N SER A 77 9.92 -5.93 11.97
CA SER A 77 10.73 -5.19 12.94
C SER A 77 9.92 -4.33 13.93
N GLY A 78 8.59 -4.38 13.87
CA GLY A 78 7.67 -3.64 14.73
C GLY A 78 7.42 -2.19 14.32
N HIS A 79 7.91 -1.76 13.15
CA HIS A 79 7.64 -0.41 12.65
C HIS A 79 6.28 -0.32 11.96
N ARG A 80 5.51 0.73 12.28
CA ARG A 80 4.25 1.00 11.61
C ARG A 80 4.50 1.71 10.29
N VAL A 81 3.90 1.19 9.23
CA VAL A 81 3.95 1.76 7.89
C VAL A 81 2.54 2.04 7.39
N GLU A 82 2.39 3.13 6.65
CA GLU A 82 1.22 3.43 5.86
C GLU A 82 1.64 3.45 4.39
N ILE A 83 0.89 2.78 3.55
CA ILE A 83 1.17 2.67 2.13
C ILE A 83 -0.07 3.11 1.39
N THR A 84 0.10 4.05 0.47
CA THR A 84 -0.98 4.59 -0.34
C THR A 84 -0.65 4.38 -1.82
N VAL A 85 -1.65 4.01 -2.61
CA VAL A 85 -1.61 4.07 -4.07
C VAL A 85 -2.75 4.96 -4.56
N LEU A 86 -2.48 5.80 -5.54
CA LEU A 86 -3.50 6.59 -6.24
C LEU A 86 -4.03 5.76 -7.40
N CYS A 87 -5.34 5.77 -7.61
CA CYS A 87 -5.97 5.07 -8.73
C CYS A 87 -7.01 5.98 -9.39
N ASP A 88 -7.55 5.54 -10.52
CA ASP A 88 -8.74 6.15 -11.08
C ASP A 88 -9.95 5.88 -10.16
N GLY A 89 -10.69 6.94 -9.85
CA GLY A 89 -11.81 6.86 -8.91
C GLY A 89 -12.98 6.02 -9.46
N ASP A 90 -13.23 6.06 -10.76
CA ASP A 90 -14.29 5.29 -11.40
C ASP A 90 -13.91 3.81 -11.52
N GLU A 91 -12.64 3.52 -11.81
CA GLU A 91 -12.09 2.18 -11.73
C GLU A 91 -12.20 1.58 -10.32
N MET A 92 -11.83 2.32 -9.27
CA MET A 92 -11.98 1.84 -7.89
C MET A 92 -13.43 1.52 -7.55
N ARG A 93 -14.40 2.36 -7.96
CA ARG A 93 -15.83 2.08 -7.77
C ARG A 93 -16.25 0.82 -8.53
N ARG A 94 -15.83 0.66 -9.79
CA ARG A 94 -16.12 -0.54 -10.60
C ARG A 94 -15.54 -1.82 -10.00
N LEU A 95 -14.35 -1.73 -9.40
CA LEU A 95 -13.68 -2.86 -8.73
C LEU A 95 -14.16 -3.12 -7.30
N GLY A 96 -15.05 -2.27 -6.75
CA GLY A 96 -15.56 -2.41 -5.37
C GLY A 96 -14.53 -2.01 -4.31
N LEU A 97 -13.50 -1.25 -4.65
CA LEU A 97 -12.42 -0.86 -3.74
C LEU A 97 -12.75 0.43 -2.97
N VAL A 98 -13.90 0.50 -2.29
CA VAL A 98 -14.32 1.69 -1.53
C VAL A 98 -14.80 1.28 -0.14
N GLY A 99 -14.39 2.03 0.89
CA GLY A 99 -14.72 1.74 2.29
C GLY A 99 -13.63 0.94 3.00
N ASN A 100 -14.02 0.17 4.01
CA ASN A 100 -13.12 -0.76 4.70
C ASN A 100 -13.01 -2.04 3.87
N LEU A 101 -11.79 -2.48 3.62
CA LEU A 101 -11.52 -3.59 2.70
C LEU A 101 -10.73 -4.69 3.42
N SER A 102 -10.98 -5.92 3.01
CA SER A 102 -10.14 -7.07 3.29
C SER A 102 -9.00 -7.18 2.26
N LEU A 103 -7.93 -7.89 2.63
CA LEU A 103 -6.86 -8.19 1.66
C LEU A 103 -7.39 -9.02 0.47
N GLY A 104 -8.34 -9.92 0.70
CA GLY A 104 -8.89 -10.78 -0.35
C GLY A 104 -9.62 -10.01 -1.44
N GLU A 105 -10.36 -8.95 -1.08
CA GLU A 105 -11.02 -8.05 -2.04
C GLU A 105 -10.00 -7.32 -2.92
N VAL A 106 -8.92 -6.83 -2.32
CA VAL A 106 -7.83 -6.17 -3.04
C VAL A 106 -7.10 -7.12 -3.97
N GLU A 107 -6.77 -8.34 -3.51
CA GLU A 107 -6.12 -9.36 -4.35
C GLU A 107 -7.01 -9.79 -5.52
N GLN A 108 -8.33 -9.88 -5.30
CA GLN A 108 -9.27 -10.16 -6.37
C GLN A 108 -9.32 -9.04 -7.41
N ALA A 109 -9.31 -7.78 -6.97
CA ALA A 109 -9.26 -6.64 -7.87
C ALA A 109 -7.94 -6.59 -8.67
N ALA A 110 -6.80 -6.87 -8.04
CA ALA A 110 -5.51 -6.98 -8.72
C ALA A 110 -5.52 -8.04 -9.82
N ARG A 111 -6.12 -9.22 -9.57
CA ARG A 111 -6.27 -10.27 -10.60
C ARG A 111 -7.15 -9.84 -11.77
N LYS A 112 -8.22 -9.07 -11.51
CA LYS A 112 -9.10 -8.55 -12.57
C LYS A 112 -8.40 -7.50 -13.43
N ALA A 113 -7.57 -6.65 -12.85
CA ALA A 113 -6.85 -5.59 -13.57
C ALA A 113 -5.80 -6.13 -14.55
N VAL A 114 -5.24 -7.32 -14.31
CA VAL A 114 -4.27 -7.99 -15.21
C VAL A 114 -4.97 -8.75 -16.35
N ALA A 115 -6.25 -9.08 -16.19
CA ALA A 115 -7.02 -9.87 -17.17
C ALA A 115 -7.66 -9.00 -18.28
N VAL A 116 -7.37 -7.70 -18.29
CA VAL A 116 -7.84 -6.69 -19.27
C VAL A 116 -6.65 -6.20 -20.08
#